data_AF-A0A4Z0C1K6-F1
#
_entry.id   AF-A0A4Z0C1K6-F1
#
_cell.length_a   1.000
_cell.length_b   1.000
_cell.length_c   1.000
_cell.angle_alpha   90.00
_cell.angle_beta   90.00
_cell.angle_gamma   90.00
#
_symmetry.space_group_name_H-M   'P 1'
#
loop_
_entity.id
_entity.type
_entity.pdbx_description
1 polymer ?
#
loop_
_entity_poly.entity_id
_entity_poly.type
_entity_poly.pdbx_seq_one_letter_code
_entity_poly.pdbx_strand_id
1 'polypeptide(L)'
;MKRRSVRVVLDTNVVASAILWGGTPRLLLQAAREERVQLFTSPPMLAELTDILARSKFAEKIAASKLTIDQIVDGYAQLTALVRPAATPRIAPDPDDDVVIGTAIAARADLLVTGDKPLLRVTEHQGVRVVGVPQAIAHIGTAAA
;
A
#
# COMPACT_ATOMS: atom_id res chain seq x y z
N MET A 1 13.00 2.43 25.78
CA MET A 1 12.67 1.46 24.70
C MET A 1 12.09 2.25 23.52
N LYS A 2 12.70 2.21 22.33
CA LYS A 2 12.12 2.85 21.14
C LYS A 2 10.83 2.10 20.77
N ARG A 3 9.68 2.78 20.68
CA ARG A 3 8.46 2.17 20.10
C ARG A 3 8.80 1.66 18.70
N ARG A 4 8.38 0.43 18.37
CA ARG A 4 8.52 -0.10 17.01
C ARG A 4 7.63 0.72 16.08
N SER A 5 8.17 1.22 14.97
CA SER A 5 7.37 1.92 13.95
C SER A 5 6.32 0.97 13.36
N VAL A 6 5.10 1.47 13.13
CA VAL A 6 3.99 0.69 12.59
C VAL A 6 4.32 0.28 11.16
N ARG A 7 4.25 -1.02 10.87
CA ARG A 7 4.60 -1.61 9.58
C ARG A 7 3.34 -1.72 8.73
N VAL A 8 3.36 -1.14 7.55
CA VAL A 8 2.15 -1.01 6.72
C VAL A 8 2.42 -1.47 5.30
N VAL A 9 1.51 -2.27 4.75
CA VAL A 9 1.40 -2.51 3.31
C VAL A 9 0.18 -1.75 2.81
N LEU A 10 0.36 -1.02 1.72
CA LEU A 10 -0.73 -0.38 1.00
C LEU A 10 -1.04 -1.24 -0.22
N ASP A 11 -2.30 -1.61 -0.39
CA ASP A 11 -2.80 -2.16 -1.64
C ASP A 11 -2.46 -1.21 -2.80
N THR A 12 -2.11 -1.78 -3.95
CA THR A 12 -1.75 -1.05 -5.17
C THR A 12 -2.83 -0.04 -5.57
N ASN A 13 -4.11 -0.36 -5.37
CA ASN A 13 -5.21 0.57 -5.66
C ASN A 13 -5.21 1.81 -4.74
N VAL A 14 -4.78 1.67 -3.48
CA VAL A 14 -4.65 2.77 -2.52
C VAL A 14 -3.48 3.66 -2.91
N VAL A 15 -2.36 3.06 -3.33
CA VAL A 15 -1.17 3.79 -3.82
C VAL A 15 -1.50 4.58 -5.07
N ALA A 16 -2.13 3.94 -6.07
CA ALA A 16 -2.60 4.61 -7.28
C ALA A 16 -3.59 5.73 -6.93
N SER A 17 -4.50 5.49 -5.96
CA SER A 17 -5.43 6.52 -5.51
C SER A 17 -4.72 7.75 -4.94
N ALA A 18 -3.71 7.52 -4.10
CA ALA A 18 -2.91 8.57 -3.47
C ALA A 18 -2.15 9.42 -4.50
N ILE A 19 -1.62 8.78 -5.55
CA ILE A 19 -0.86 9.43 -6.62
C ILE A 19 -1.78 10.23 -7.55
N LEU A 20 -2.87 9.64 -8.02
CA LEU A 20 -3.69 10.20 -9.10
C LEU A 20 -4.74 11.22 -8.65
N TRP A 21 -5.25 11.11 -7.41
CA TRP A 21 -6.28 11.99 -6.88
C TRP A 21 -5.92 12.64 -5.55
N GLY A 22 -4.90 12.15 -4.85
CA GLY A 22 -4.53 12.67 -3.53
C GLY A 22 -5.54 12.27 -2.46
N GLY A 23 -6.02 13.25 -1.68
CA GLY A 23 -7.00 13.02 -0.61
C GLY A 23 -6.46 12.22 0.57
N THR A 24 -7.34 11.52 1.28
CA THR A 24 -6.99 10.73 2.48
C THR A 24 -5.91 9.67 2.23
N PRO A 25 -5.88 8.93 1.11
CA PRO A 25 -4.78 7.99 0.82
C PRO A 25 -3.39 8.64 0.79
N ARG A 26 -3.28 9.91 0.36
CA ARG A 26 -2.01 10.64 0.34
C ARG A 26 -1.43 10.86 1.75
N LEU A 27 -2.28 10.92 2.76
CA LEU A 27 -1.85 11.05 4.16
C LEU A 27 -1.06 9.82 4.63
N LEU A 28 -1.26 8.64 4.03
CA LEU A 28 -0.49 7.43 4.32
C LEU A 28 0.94 7.54 3.78
N LEU A 29 1.11 8.07 2.56
CA LEU A 29 2.44 8.34 1.99
C LEU A 29 3.16 9.44 2.78
N GLN A 30 2.43 10.47 3.23
CA GLN A 30 2.98 11.51 4.09
C GLN A 30 3.43 10.94 5.44
N ALA A 31 2.64 10.05 6.05
CA ALA A 31 3.03 9.39 7.31
C ALA A 31 4.34 8.61 7.20
N ALA A 32 4.60 8.00 6.04
CA ALA A 32 5.85 7.30 5.78
C ALA A 32 7.04 8.28 5.64
N ARG A 33 6.84 9.40 4.94
CA ARG A 33 7.85 10.46 4.81
C ARG A 33 8.19 11.13 6.14
N GLU A 34 7.22 11.21 7.04
CA GLU A 34 7.38 11.71 8.41
C GLU A 34 7.84 10.61 9.39
N GLU A 35 8.22 9.43 8.88
CA GLU A 35 8.72 8.28 9.66
C GLU A 35 7.74 7.74 10.72
N ARG A 36 6.46 8.14 10.66
CA ARG A 36 5.39 7.66 11.57
C ARG A 36 5.00 6.21 11.30
N VAL A 37 5.22 5.76 10.06
CA VAL A 37 5.04 4.37 9.63
C VAL A 37 6.19 3.94 8.74
N GLN A 38 6.43 2.63 8.68
CA GLN A 38 7.33 2.01 7.70
C GLN A 38 6.48 1.32 6.64
N LEU A 39 6.60 1.76 5.38
CA LEU A 39 5.90 1.14 4.26
C LEU A 39 6.67 -0.02 3.67
N PHE A 40 5.93 -1.03 3.24
CA PHE A 40 6.45 -2.20 2.54
C PHE A 40 5.70 -2.40 1.22
N THR A 41 6.41 -2.90 0.23
CA THR A 41 5.86 -3.29 -1.07
C THR A 41 6.61 -4.51 -1.61
N SER A 42 6.21 -4.99 -2.78
CA SER A 42 6.88 -6.07 -3.48
C SER A 42 7.04 -5.78 -4.98
N PRO A 43 7.98 -6.44 -5.67
CA PRO A 43 8.13 -6.30 -7.11
C PRO A 43 6.84 -6.48 -7.93
N PRO A 44 5.97 -7.50 -7.68
CA PRO A 44 4.72 -7.62 -8.43
C PRO A 44 3.74 -6.47 -8.16
N MET A 45 3.68 -5.93 -6.94
CA MET A 45 2.84 -4.75 -6.65
C MET A 45 3.35 -3.49 -7.36
N LEU A 46 4.66 -3.32 -7.50
CA LEU A 46 5.23 -2.23 -8.30
C LEU A 46 4.92 -2.40 -9.78
N ALA A 47 4.97 -3.62 -10.31
CA ALA A 47 4.59 -3.91 -11.69
C ALA A 47 3.10 -3.60 -11.93
N GLU A 48 2.23 -4.03 -11.03
CA GLU A 48 0.80 -3.71 -11.07
C GLU A 48 0.56 -2.19 -11.00
N LEU A 49 1.32 -1.47 -10.16
CA LEU A 49 1.23 -0.02 -10.08
C LEU A 49 1.59 0.62 -11.44
N THR A 50 2.66 0.18 -12.07
CA THR A 50 3.04 0.63 -13.43
C THR A 50 1.89 0.41 -14.42
N ASP A 51 1.30 -0.79 -14.42
CA ASP A 51 0.20 -1.15 -15.32
C ASP A 51 -1.05 -0.31 -15.07
N ILE A 52 -1.37 -0.03 -13.80
CA ILE A 52 -2.48 0.85 -13.42
C ILE A 52 -2.24 2.26 -13.95
N LEU A 53 -1.05 2.84 -13.70
CA LEU A 53 -0.71 4.20 -14.11
C LEU A 53 -0.62 4.35 -15.64
N ALA A 54 -0.31 3.28 -16.36
CA ALA A 54 -0.24 3.25 -17.83
C ALA A 54 -1.60 3.25 -18.53
N ARG A 55 -2.72 3.09 -17.80
CA ARG A 55 -4.07 3.09 -18.39
C ARG A 55 -4.37 4.45 -19.02
N SER A 56 -4.85 4.45 -20.27
CA SER A 56 -5.10 5.66 -21.08
C SER A 56 -5.94 6.73 -20.37
N LYS A 57 -6.92 6.33 -19.57
CA LYS A 57 -7.76 7.22 -18.75
C LYS A 57 -6.99 8.07 -17.72
N PHE A 58 -5.73 7.75 -17.43
CA PHE A 58 -4.87 8.50 -16.50
C PHE A 58 -3.77 9.30 -17.20
N ALA A 59 -3.64 9.21 -18.53
CA ALA A 59 -2.57 9.85 -19.28
C ALA A 59 -2.48 11.37 -19.01
N GLU A 60 -3.62 12.07 -18.95
CA GLU A 60 -3.66 13.51 -18.64
C GLU A 60 -3.13 13.82 -17.24
N LYS A 61 -3.45 13.00 -16.24
CA LYS A 61 -2.97 13.18 -14.85
C LYS A 61 -1.48 12.93 -14.74
N ILE A 62 -0.98 11.90 -15.41
CA ILE A 62 0.46 11.61 -15.44
C ILE A 62 1.20 12.75 -16.14
N ALA A 63 0.72 13.21 -17.30
CA ALA A 63 1.31 14.34 -18.01
C ALA A 63 1.33 15.63 -17.16
N ALA A 64 0.24 15.91 -16.42
CA ALA A 64 0.16 17.06 -15.52
C ALA A 64 1.16 17.00 -14.35
N SER A 65 1.59 15.80 -13.94
CA SER A 65 2.60 15.63 -12.89
C SER A 65 4.01 16.03 -13.34
N LYS A 66 4.25 16.13 -14.66
CA LYS A 66 5.58 16.33 -15.28
C LYS A 66 6.61 15.24 -14.96
N LEU A 67 6.15 14.08 -14.49
CA LEU A 67 6.96 12.90 -14.23
C LEU A 67 6.55 11.78 -15.19
N THR A 68 7.51 10.91 -15.52
CA THR A 68 7.20 9.63 -16.18
C THR A 68 6.58 8.65 -15.19
N ILE A 69 5.91 7.60 -15.70
CA ILE A 69 5.39 6.52 -14.86
C ILE A 69 6.53 5.89 -14.04
N ASP A 70 7.67 5.61 -14.68
CA ASP A 70 8.84 5.03 -14.02
C ASP A 70 9.32 5.91 -12.85
N GLN A 71 9.42 7.23 -13.05
CA GLN A 71 9.82 8.16 -11.99
C GLN A 71 8.84 8.16 -10.80
N ILE A 72 7.54 8.01 -11.07
CA ILE A 72 6.50 7.93 -10.04
C ILE A 72 6.64 6.62 -9.26
N VAL A 73 6.80 5.49 -9.98
CA VAL A 73 6.94 4.15 -9.38
C VAL A 73 8.24 4.05 -8.59
N ASP A 74 9.35 4.57 -9.10
CA ASP A 74 10.63 4.64 -8.41
C ASP A 74 10.55 5.49 -7.14
N GLY A 75 9.85 6.63 -7.21
CA GLY A 75 9.63 7.48 -6.03
C GLY A 75 8.82 6.78 -4.94
N TYR A 76 7.84 5.95 -5.32
CA TYR A 76 7.14 5.10 -4.36
C TYR A 76 8.03 3.98 -3.84
N ALA A 77 8.77 3.28 -4.71
CA ALA A 77 9.69 2.22 -4.33
C ALA A 77 10.73 2.69 -3.31
N GLN A 78 11.31 3.88 -3.50
CA GLN A 78 12.25 4.51 -2.57
C GLN A 78 11.64 4.85 -1.19
N LEU A 79 10.32 5.08 -1.13
CA LEU A 79 9.60 5.32 0.12
C LEU A 79 9.26 4.02 0.88
N THR A 80 9.50 2.86 0.26
CA THR A 80 9.11 1.55 0.79
C THR A 80 10.30 0.60 0.96
N ALA A 81 10.17 -0.35 1.89
CA ALA A 81 11.03 -1.51 1.93
C ALA A 81 10.46 -2.62 1.03
N LEU A 82 11.30 -3.13 0.12
CA LEU A 82 10.96 -4.23 -0.78
C LEU A 82 11.03 -5.59 -0.07
N VAL A 83 9.97 -6.39 -0.20
CA VAL A 83 9.93 -7.78 0.25
C VAL A 83 9.51 -8.70 -0.89
N ARG A 84 9.91 -9.97 -0.80
CA ARG A 84 9.34 -11.03 -1.65
C ARG A 84 8.05 -11.52 -1.00
N PRO A 85 6.91 -11.56 -1.71
CA PRO A 85 5.66 -12.04 -1.14
C PRO A 85 5.81 -13.47 -0.59
N ALA A 86 5.24 -13.73 0.58
CA ALA A 86 5.11 -15.08 1.11
C ALA A 86 4.14 -15.88 0.23
N ALA A 87 4.38 -17.18 0.09
CA ALA A 87 3.43 -18.06 -0.56
C ALA A 87 2.19 -18.19 0.32
N THR A 88 1.04 -17.71 -0.16
CA THR A 88 -0.26 -17.88 0.48
C THR A 88 -0.99 -19.04 -0.17
N PRO A 89 -1.59 -19.97 0.59
CA PRO A 89 -2.41 -21.02 0.01
C PRO A 89 -3.77 -20.43 -0.42
N ARG A 90 -3.86 -19.79 -1.59
CA ARG A 90 -5.08 -19.19 -2.18
C ARG A 90 -6.20 -18.94 -1.18
N ILE A 91 -6.00 -17.93 -0.34
CA ILE A 91 -6.97 -17.59 0.72
C ILE A 91 -8.03 -16.64 0.17
N ALA A 92 -7.70 -15.86 -0.87
CA ALA A 92 -8.60 -14.90 -1.46
C ALA A 92 -9.39 -15.48 -2.67
N PRO A 93 -10.61 -14.99 -2.94
CA PRO A 93 -11.37 -15.34 -4.14
C PRO A 93 -10.68 -14.89 -5.44
N ASP A 94 -9.85 -13.86 -5.37
CA ASP A 94 -9.07 -13.28 -6.47
C ASP A 94 -7.56 -13.58 -6.28
N PRO A 95 -6.87 -14.16 -7.27
CA PRO A 95 -5.42 -14.38 -7.21
C PRO A 95 -4.57 -13.12 -6.99
N ASP A 96 -5.07 -11.93 -7.34
CA ASP A 96 -4.32 -10.68 -7.17
C ASP A 96 -4.24 -10.27 -5.69
N ASP A 97 -5.28 -10.58 -4.90
CA ASP A 97 -5.33 -10.34 -3.45
C ASP A 97 -4.27 -11.19 -2.70
N ASP A 98 -3.92 -12.37 -3.22
CA ASP A 98 -2.92 -13.25 -2.62
C ASP A 98 -1.52 -12.60 -2.60
N VAL A 99 -1.18 -11.81 -3.63
CA VAL A 99 0.11 -11.10 -3.69
C VAL A 99 0.19 -10.03 -2.62
N VAL A 100 -0.89 -9.27 -2.42
CA VAL A 100 -0.96 -8.20 -1.42
C VAL A 100 -0.90 -8.78 -0.01
N ILE A 101 -1.68 -9.84 0.27
CA ILE A 101 -1.65 -10.56 1.55
C ILE A 101 -0.26 -11.19 1.78
N GLY A 102 0.30 -11.87 0.78
CA GLY A 102 1.62 -12.47 0.86
C GLY A 102 2.73 -11.45 1.12
N THR A 103 2.61 -10.25 0.54
CA THR A 103 3.50 -9.11 0.83
C THR A 103 3.37 -8.66 2.28
N ALA A 104 2.14 -8.53 2.79
CA ALA A 104 1.90 -8.13 4.17
C ALA A 104 2.44 -9.14 5.20
N ILE A 105 2.28 -10.44 4.92
CA ILE A 105 2.85 -11.52 5.75
C ILE A 105 4.38 -11.45 5.73
N ALA A 106 5.00 -11.39 4.55
CA ALA A 106 6.46 -11.31 4.42
C ALA A 106 7.04 -10.07 5.12
N ALA A 107 6.30 -8.95 5.05
CA ALA A 107 6.63 -7.72 5.72
C ALA A 107 6.39 -7.78 7.24
N ARG A 108 5.72 -8.81 7.79
CA ARG A 108 5.22 -8.82 9.17
C ARG A 108 4.46 -7.52 9.47
N ALA A 109 3.60 -7.13 8.53
CA ALA A 109 2.87 -5.87 8.60
C ALA A 109 1.89 -5.90 9.77
N ASP A 110 1.78 -4.77 10.46
CA ASP A 110 0.74 -4.57 11.46
C ASP A 110 -0.60 -4.27 10.76
N LEU A 111 -0.54 -3.55 9.63
CA LEU A 111 -1.70 -3.16 8.81
C LEU A 111 -1.51 -3.51 7.33
N LEU A 112 -2.55 -4.08 6.72
CA LEU A 112 -2.79 -4.04 5.28
C LEU A 112 -3.92 -3.05 5.00
N VAL A 113 -3.65 -2.01 4.21
CA VAL A 113 -4.62 -0.96 3.89
C VAL A 113 -5.14 -1.15 2.47
N THR A 114 -6.45 -1.32 2.33
CA THR A 114 -7.10 -1.55 1.03
C THR A 114 -8.41 -0.76 0.90
N GLY A 115 -8.80 -0.47 -0.35
CA GLY A 115 -10.14 -0.01 -0.70
C GLY A 115 -11.08 -1.12 -1.15
N ASP A 116 -10.58 -2.35 -1.31
CA ASP A 116 -11.33 -3.49 -1.83
C ASP A 116 -12.29 -4.06 -0.76
N LYS A 117 -13.59 -4.09 -1.09
CA LYS A 117 -14.63 -4.54 -0.15
C LYS A 117 -14.54 -6.04 0.17
N PRO A 118 -14.38 -6.95 -0.81
CA PRO A 118 -14.02 -8.34 -0.54
C PRO A 118 -12.84 -8.49 0.42
N LEU A 119 -11.71 -7.83 0.17
CA LEU A 119 -10.51 -7.97 0.99
C LEU A 119 -10.72 -7.43 2.42
N LEU A 120 -11.49 -6.35 2.58
CA LEU A 120 -11.89 -5.83 3.90
C LEU A 120 -12.73 -6.81 4.74
N ARG A 121 -13.31 -7.86 4.15
CA ARG A 121 -13.99 -8.93 4.92
C ARG A 121 -12.99 -9.84 5.62
N VAL A 122 -11.74 -9.90 5.15
CA VAL A 122 -10.64 -10.60 5.80
C VAL A 122 -10.13 -9.70 6.92
N THR A 123 -10.86 -9.60 8.03
CA THR A 123 -10.55 -8.64 9.11
C THR A 123 -9.13 -8.76 9.68
N GLU A 124 -8.60 -9.98 9.73
CA GLU A 124 -7.22 -10.26 10.14
C GLU A 124 -6.73 -11.57 9.51
N HIS A 125 -5.45 -11.62 9.13
CA HIS A 125 -4.81 -12.84 8.64
C HIS A 125 -3.35 -12.92 9.09
N GLN A 126 -2.98 -14.00 9.79
CA GLN A 126 -1.63 -14.22 10.33
C GLN A 126 -1.03 -13.02 11.09
N GLY A 127 -1.87 -12.33 11.88
CA GLY A 127 -1.47 -11.15 12.66
C GLY A 127 -1.45 -9.83 11.86
N VAL A 128 -1.76 -9.85 10.56
CA VAL A 128 -1.94 -8.66 9.74
C VAL A 128 -3.41 -8.23 9.81
N ARG A 129 -3.68 -7.02 10.27
CA ARG A 129 -5.04 -6.45 10.26
C ARG A 129 -5.35 -5.82 8.92
N VAL A 130 -6.48 -6.17 8.30
CA VAL A 130 -6.91 -5.55 7.04
C VAL A 130 -7.90 -4.43 7.36
N VAL A 131 -7.59 -3.22 6.90
CA VAL A 131 -8.33 -2.01 7.26
C VAL A 131 -8.52 -1.10 6.07
N GLY A 132 -9.59 -0.30 6.13
CA GLY A 132 -9.81 0.78 5.18
C GLY A 132 -8.89 1.98 5.44
N VAL A 133 -8.70 2.82 4.43
CA VAL A 133 -7.89 4.05 4.53
C VAL A 133 -8.26 4.93 5.74
N PRO A 134 -9.55 5.23 6.02
CA PRO A 134 -9.89 6.06 7.19
C PRO A 134 -9.50 5.44 8.53
N GLN A 135 -9.67 4.12 8.66
CA GLN A 135 -9.31 3.37 9.87
C GLN A 135 -7.79 3.33 10.07
N ALA A 136 -7.02 3.15 8.99
CA ALA A 136 -5.56 3.20 9.04
C ALA A 136 -5.06 4.56 9.53
N ILE A 137 -5.61 5.66 9.01
CA ILE A 137 -5.24 7.01 9.45
C ILE A 137 -5.57 7.24 10.93
N ALA A 138 -6.74 6.82 11.39
CA ALA A 138 -7.09 6.91 12.80
C ALA A 138 -6.11 6.13 13.69
N HIS A 139 -5.69 4.93 13.26
CA HIS A 139 -4.72 4.11 13.98
C HIS A 139 -3.31 4.75 14.05
N ILE A 140 -2.85 5.32 12.94
CA ILE A 140 -1.56 6.00 12.86
C ILE A 140 -1.57 7.29 13.69
N GLY A 141 -2.70 8.02 13.70
CA GLY A 141 -2.86 9.25 14.47
C GLY A 141 -2.86 9.03 15.99
N THR A 142 -3.35 7.90 16.48
CA THR A 142 -3.34 7.56 17.92
C THR A 142 -2.04 6.93 18.39
N ALA A 143 -1.27 6.28 17.52
CA ALA A 143 0.02 5.67 17.85
C ALA A 143 1.16 6.69 18.09
N ALA A 144 0.97 7.94 17.65
CA ALA A 144 1.94 9.04 17.78
C ALA A 144 1.80 9.84 19.10
N ALA A 145 0.97 9.39 20.05
CA ALA A 145 0.85 9.94 21.40
C ALA A 145 1.55 9.06 22.45
#